data_AF-T1FY38-F1
#
_entry.id   AF-T1FY38-F1
#
_cell.length_a   1.000
_cell.length_b   1.000
_cell.length_c   1.000
_cell.angle_alpha   90.00
_cell.angle_beta   90.00
_cell.angle_gamma   90.00
#
_symmetry.space_group_name_H-M   'P 1'
#
loop_
_entity.id
_entity.type
_entity.pdbx_description
1 polymer ?
#
loop_
_entity_poly.entity_id
_entity_poly.type
_entity_poly.pdbx_seq_one_letter_code
_entity_poly.pdbx_strand_id
1 'polypeptide(L)'
;MSLMITCMRAFTLVLSRYPWHFKSVYRLAHIYFYCDRFKNIEHCKELLLGNNFILPYNNFKCVGLFHDRKQHNLFNGLWRLPSSDLDRCGSFSSHLHRCIKLLLDVLQYTNDAKMLFNLHLQLSRCPENAAKYVLFSLSLSLSLSLSLSFSLIQFHCSLLTALLFL
;
A
#
# COMPACT_ATOMS: atom_id res chain seq x y z
N MET A 1 -19.12 -9.27 -22.36
CA MET A 1 -18.10 -8.43 -21.70
C MET A 1 -18.23 -8.68 -20.19
N SER A 2 -17.20 -9.15 -19.49
CA SER A 2 -17.35 -9.51 -18.07
C SER A 2 -17.42 -8.26 -17.18
N LEU A 3 -18.30 -8.27 -16.17
CA LEU A 3 -18.51 -7.15 -15.22
C LEU A 3 -17.20 -6.60 -14.65
N MET A 4 -16.26 -7.49 -14.32
CA MET A 4 -14.95 -7.11 -13.75
C MET A 4 -14.14 -6.21 -14.68
N ILE A 5 -14.12 -6.49 -15.99
CA ILE A 5 -13.39 -5.68 -16.98
C ILE A 5 -14.02 -4.27 -17.05
N THR A 6 -15.34 -4.18 -17.02
CA THR A 6 -16.05 -2.89 -16.99
C THR A 6 -15.69 -2.10 -15.72
N CYS A 7 -15.65 -2.74 -14.55
CA CYS A 7 -15.23 -2.10 -13.31
C CYS A 7 -13.77 -1.63 -13.37
N MET A 8 -12.84 -2.44 -13.89
CA MET A 8 -11.45 -2.05 -14.05
C MET A 8 -11.31 -0.82 -14.95
N ARG A 9 -12.02 -0.78 -16.10
CA ARG A 9 -12.03 0.39 -16.99
C ARG A 9 -12.61 1.64 -16.32
N ALA A 10 -13.66 1.48 -15.51
CA ALA A 10 -14.21 2.59 -14.74
C ALA A 10 -13.21 3.12 -13.71
N PHE A 11 -12.49 2.23 -13.01
CA PHE A 11 -11.46 2.65 -12.06
C PHE A 11 -10.29 3.36 -12.77
N THR A 12 -9.81 2.86 -13.91
CA THR A 12 -8.73 3.53 -14.64
C THR A 12 -9.18 4.90 -15.17
N LEU A 13 -10.45 5.07 -15.55
CA LEU A 13 -11.02 6.37 -15.92
C LEU A 13 -11.11 7.33 -14.72
N VAL A 14 -11.47 6.85 -13.55
CA VAL A 14 -11.46 7.69 -12.33
C VAL A 14 -10.03 8.12 -12.01
N LEU A 15 -9.07 7.21 -12.10
CA LEU A 15 -7.67 7.50 -11.80
C LEU A 15 -7.02 8.45 -12.81
N SER A 16 -7.48 8.48 -14.07
CA SER A 16 -6.99 9.47 -15.04
C SER A 16 -7.45 10.90 -14.72
N ARG A 17 -8.53 11.07 -13.96
CA ARG A 17 -9.05 12.37 -13.51
C ARG A 17 -8.59 12.72 -12.09
N TYR A 18 -8.54 11.72 -11.22
CA TYR A 18 -8.22 11.84 -9.80
C TYR A 18 -7.18 10.77 -9.41
N PRO A 19 -5.88 11.02 -9.67
CA PRO A 19 -4.82 10.02 -9.45
C PRO A 19 -4.68 9.60 -7.98
N TRP A 20 -5.08 10.46 -7.04
CA TRP A 20 -5.01 10.23 -5.60
C TRP A 20 -6.28 9.58 -5.02
N HIS A 21 -7.16 9.03 -5.84
CA HIS A 21 -8.42 8.44 -5.36
C HIS A 21 -8.20 7.05 -4.70
N PHE A 22 -7.97 7.05 -3.39
CA PHE A 22 -7.65 5.88 -2.55
C PHE A 22 -8.52 4.66 -2.81
N LYS A 23 -9.85 4.85 -2.97
CA LYS A 23 -10.79 3.75 -3.19
C LYS A 23 -10.56 3.08 -4.54
N SER A 24 -10.35 3.85 -5.60
CA SER A 24 -10.11 3.30 -6.94
C SER A 24 -8.76 2.61 -7.02
N VAL A 25 -7.71 3.22 -6.45
CA VAL A 25 -6.38 2.61 -6.40
C VAL A 25 -6.44 1.28 -5.64
N TYR A 26 -7.02 1.27 -4.43
CA TYR A 26 -7.17 0.05 -3.64
C TYR A 26 -7.93 -1.05 -4.39
N ARG A 27 -9.08 -0.73 -4.98
CA ARG A 27 -9.90 -1.73 -5.69
C ARG A 27 -9.16 -2.31 -6.89
N LEU A 28 -8.48 -1.47 -7.67
CA LEU A 28 -7.73 -1.91 -8.83
C LEU A 28 -6.52 -2.75 -8.43
N ALA A 29 -5.73 -2.31 -7.44
CA ALA A 29 -4.59 -3.06 -6.90
C ALA A 29 -5.04 -4.40 -6.29
N HIS A 30 -6.15 -4.42 -5.55
CA HIS A 30 -6.72 -5.64 -4.96
C HIS A 30 -7.13 -6.66 -6.02
N ILE A 31 -7.71 -6.19 -7.14
CA ILE A 31 -8.02 -7.07 -8.29
C ILE A 31 -6.73 -7.66 -8.86
N TYR A 32 -5.70 -6.84 -9.07
CA TYR A 32 -4.41 -7.31 -9.58
C TYR A 32 -3.68 -8.28 -8.64
N PHE A 33 -3.92 -8.23 -7.33
CA PHE A 33 -3.24 -9.12 -6.38
C PHE A 33 -3.98 -10.43 -6.14
N TYR A 34 -5.31 -10.38 -5.90
CA TYR A 34 -6.09 -11.53 -5.46
C TYR A 34 -6.89 -12.24 -6.56
N CYS A 35 -7.19 -11.58 -7.68
CA CYS A 35 -8.02 -12.19 -8.71
C CYS A 35 -7.14 -12.92 -9.72
N ASP A 36 -7.09 -14.26 -9.67
CA ASP A 36 -6.22 -15.09 -10.53
C ASP A 36 -6.37 -14.77 -12.03
N ARG A 37 -7.59 -14.47 -12.48
CA ARG A 37 -7.88 -14.12 -13.88
C ARG A 37 -7.17 -12.84 -14.35
N PHE A 38 -6.95 -11.88 -13.45
CA PHE A 38 -6.38 -10.58 -13.75
C PHE A 38 -5.10 -10.33 -12.94
N LYS A 39 -4.50 -11.39 -12.39
CA LYS A 39 -3.40 -11.28 -11.44
C LYS A 39 -2.18 -10.68 -12.12
N ASN A 40 -1.70 -9.58 -11.59
CA ASN A 40 -0.47 -8.94 -12.04
C ASN A 40 0.19 -8.18 -10.88
N ILE A 41 1.22 -8.79 -10.31
CA ILE A 41 1.89 -8.28 -9.11
C ILE A 41 2.68 -6.99 -9.43
N GLU A 42 3.24 -6.88 -10.63
CA GLU A 42 3.99 -5.69 -11.06
C GLU A 42 3.07 -4.47 -11.16
N HIS A 43 1.92 -4.60 -11.83
CA HIS A 43 0.92 -3.53 -11.90
C HIS A 43 0.40 -3.15 -10.51
N CYS A 44 0.27 -4.11 -9.60
CA CYS A 44 -0.09 -3.84 -8.21
C CYS A 44 1.00 -3.03 -7.48
N LYS A 45 2.29 -3.41 -7.64
CA LYS A 45 3.42 -2.67 -7.06
C LYS A 45 3.50 -1.25 -7.63
N GLU A 46 3.35 -1.08 -8.94
CA GLU A 46 3.38 0.22 -9.60
C GLU A 46 2.23 1.14 -9.15
N LEU A 47 1.01 0.62 -8.99
CA LEU A 47 -0.12 1.40 -8.45
C LEU A 47 0.10 1.88 -7.01
N LEU A 48 0.86 1.14 -6.21
CA LEU A 48 1.10 1.48 -4.80
C LEU A 48 2.36 2.33 -4.61
N LEU A 49 3.46 2.00 -5.27
CA LEU A 49 4.80 2.56 -5.04
C LEU A 49 5.42 3.25 -6.26
N GLY A 50 4.87 3.02 -7.46
CA GLY A 50 5.43 3.45 -8.74
C GLY A 50 5.36 4.95 -8.94
N ASN A 51 6.23 5.47 -9.80
CA ASN A 51 6.30 6.90 -10.11
C ASN A 51 5.70 7.23 -11.50
N ASN A 52 5.73 6.28 -12.44
CA ASN A 52 5.34 6.50 -13.83
C ASN A 52 4.60 5.27 -14.39
N PHE A 53 3.51 4.89 -13.74
CA PHE A 53 2.71 3.76 -14.17
C PHE A 53 1.77 4.16 -15.30
N ILE A 54 1.74 3.39 -16.39
CA ILE A 54 0.77 3.58 -17.46
C ILE A 54 -0.43 2.69 -17.16
N LEU A 55 -1.58 3.32 -16.90
CA LEU A 55 -2.81 2.61 -16.63
C LEU A 55 -3.22 1.80 -17.87
N PRO A 56 -3.52 0.50 -17.69
CA PRO A 56 -4.06 -0.29 -18.78
C PRO A 56 -5.43 0.27 -19.20
N TYR A 57 -5.81 0.02 -20.45
CA TYR A 57 -7.08 0.44 -21.09
C TYR A 57 -7.19 1.90 -21.53
N ASN A 58 -6.38 2.83 -21.01
CA ASN A 58 -6.50 4.25 -21.34
C ASN A 58 -5.17 4.97 -21.56
N ASN A 59 -4.02 4.29 -21.40
CA ASN A 59 -2.66 4.83 -21.61
C ASN A 59 -2.37 6.12 -20.84
N PHE A 60 -3.10 6.39 -19.75
CA PHE A 60 -2.84 7.54 -18.90
C PHE A 60 -1.73 7.24 -17.90
N LYS A 61 -0.86 8.22 -17.66
CA LYS A 61 0.13 8.14 -16.60
C LYS A 61 -0.54 8.35 -15.25
N CYS A 62 -0.33 7.41 -14.34
CA CYS A 62 -0.74 7.49 -12.96
C CYS A 62 0.51 7.42 -12.07
N VAL A 63 0.51 8.24 -11.03
CA VAL A 63 1.49 8.14 -9.95
C VAL A 63 0.97 7.14 -8.92
N GLY A 64 1.89 6.41 -8.30
CA GLY A 64 1.55 5.45 -7.24
C GLY A 64 1.06 6.17 -5.99
N LEU A 65 0.26 5.45 -5.19
CA LEU A 65 -0.36 6.03 -3.99
C LEU A 65 0.66 6.60 -2.99
N PHE A 66 1.78 5.91 -2.83
CA PHE A 66 2.88 6.25 -1.92
C PHE A 66 4.13 6.70 -2.69
N HIS A 67 3.96 7.35 -3.85
CA HIS A 67 5.09 7.81 -4.66
C HIS A 67 5.90 8.89 -3.92
N ASP A 68 5.24 9.83 -3.23
CA ASP A 68 5.86 10.95 -2.52
C ASP A 68 6.30 10.57 -1.09
N ARG A 69 6.70 9.31 -0.89
CA ARG A 69 7.24 8.81 0.38
C ARG A 69 8.68 9.29 0.57
N LYS A 70 9.04 9.65 1.79
CA LYS A 70 10.42 9.96 2.19
C LYS A 70 11.02 8.81 2.98
N GLN A 71 12.34 8.81 3.16
CA GLN A 71 13.07 7.79 3.92
C GLN A 71 12.49 7.55 5.32
N HIS A 72 11.92 8.58 5.94
CA HIS A 72 11.38 8.53 7.30
C HIS A 72 9.87 8.78 7.40
N ASN A 73 9.16 8.82 6.28
CA ASN A 73 7.73 9.12 6.27
C ASN A 73 7.04 8.59 5.02
N LEU A 74 6.19 7.57 5.21
CA LEU A 74 5.38 7.00 4.13
C LEU A 74 4.30 7.98 3.65
N PHE A 75 3.76 8.79 4.56
CA PHE A 75 2.59 9.64 4.34
C PHE A 75 2.94 11.07 3.93
N ASN A 76 4.19 11.33 3.52
CA ASN A 76 4.66 12.68 3.20
C ASN A 76 3.79 13.37 2.12
N GLY A 77 3.39 12.65 1.08
CA GLY A 77 2.43 13.17 0.08
C GLY A 77 1.01 13.38 0.61
N LEU A 78 0.58 12.56 1.57
CA LEU A 78 -0.77 12.63 2.16
C LEU A 78 -0.91 13.79 3.16
N TRP A 79 0.19 14.29 3.72
CA TRP A 79 0.19 15.46 4.60
C TRP A 79 -0.20 16.76 3.93
N ARG A 80 -0.23 16.80 2.60
CA ARG A 80 -0.65 17.98 1.81
C ARG A 80 -2.16 18.05 1.64
N LEU A 81 -2.91 17.00 2.00
CA LEU A 81 -4.37 17.03 2.01
C LEU A 81 -4.86 17.99 3.09
N PRO A 82 -5.83 18.87 2.80
CA PRO A 82 -6.34 19.82 3.79
C PRO A 82 -7.00 19.05 4.95
N SER A 83 -6.86 19.57 6.17
CA SER A 83 -7.37 18.94 7.39
C SER A 83 -8.88 18.68 7.35
N SER A 84 -9.65 19.51 6.65
CA SER A 84 -11.08 19.30 6.41
C SER A 84 -11.41 18.01 5.65
N ASP A 85 -10.51 17.53 4.78
CA ASP A 85 -10.70 16.29 4.01
C ASP A 85 -10.30 15.05 4.83
N LEU A 86 -9.36 15.24 5.76
CA LEU A 86 -8.92 14.20 6.71
C LEU A 86 -9.99 13.95 7.79
N ASP A 87 -10.56 15.02 8.37
CA ASP A 87 -11.54 14.94 9.45
C ASP A 87 -12.96 14.55 8.98
N ARG A 88 -13.36 14.90 7.75
CA ARG A 88 -14.69 14.52 7.22
C ARG A 88 -14.82 13.05 6.85
N CYS A 89 -13.72 12.33 6.71
CA CYS A 89 -13.73 10.99 6.16
C CYS A 89 -13.37 9.94 7.22
N GLY A 90 -14.33 9.53 8.05
CA GLY A 90 -14.21 8.26 8.80
C GLY A 90 -13.91 7.05 7.90
N SER A 91 -14.19 7.17 6.59
CA SER A 91 -13.81 6.22 5.54
C SER A 91 -12.35 6.33 5.08
N PHE A 92 -11.64 7.45 5.25
CA PHE A 92 -10.29 7.64 4.70
C PHE A 92 -9.29 6.71 5.37
N SER A 93 -9.25 6.74 6.69
CA SER A 93 -8.33 5.98 7.53
C SER A 93 -8.46 4.48 7.33
N SER A 94 -9.69 3.98 7.20
CA SER A 94 -9.96 2.57 6.93
C SER A 94 -9.52 2.13 5.54
N HIS A 95 -9.65 2.98 4.52
CA HIS A 95 -9.16 2.66 3.17
C HIS A 95 -7.65 2.77 3.09
N LEU A 96 -7.06 3.77 3.74
CA LEU A 96 -5.62 3.91 3.83
C LEU A 96 -4.99 2.71 4.53
N HIS A 97 -5.56 2.25 5.65
CA HIS A 97 -5.17 1.02 6.32
C HIS A 97 -5.17 -0.18 5.36
N ARG A 98 -6.26 -0.35 4.60
CA ARG A 98 -6.39 -1.44 3.62
C ARG A 98 -5.36 -1.33 2.49
N CYS A 99 -5.02 -0.13 2.02
CA CYS A 99 -3.96 0.08 1.05
C CYS A 99 -2.59 -0.32 1.59
N ILE A 100 -2.26 0.05 2.84
CA ILE A 100 -0.97 -0.30 3.44
C ILE A 100 -0.93 -1.81 3.71
N LYS A 101 -2.00 -2.41 4.22
CA LYS A 101 -2.08 -3.87 4.40
C LYS A 101 -1.86 -4.60 3.07
N LEU A 102 -2.53 -4.18 2.00
CA LEU A 102 -2.31 -4.75 0.67
C LEU A 102 -0.85 -4.59 0.21
N LEU A 103 -0.23 -3.44 0.50
CA LEU A 103 1.19 -3.25 0.21
C LEU A 103 2.08 -4.23 0.98
N LEU A 104 1.80 -4.48 2.26
CA LEU A 104 2.52 -5.48 3.04
C LEU A 104 2.36 -6.88 2.45
N ASP A 105 1.13 -7.27 2.09
CA ASP A 105 0.84 -8.56 1.48
C ASP A 105 1.61 -8.74 0.15
N VAL A 106 1.65 -7.70 -0.68
CA VAL A 106 2.41 -7.68 -1.94
C VAL A 106 3.92 -7.82 -1.68
N LEU A 107 4.47 -7.09 -0.71
CA LEU A 107 5.90 -7.14 -0.42
C LEU A 107 6.32 -8.47 0.19
N GLN A 108 5.50 -9.06 1.06
CA GLN A 108 5.70 -10.41 1.59
C GLN A 108 5.65 -11.44 0.45
N TYR A 109 4.65 -11.36 -0.43
CA TYR A 109 4.54 -12.25 -1.59
C TYR A 109 5.75 -12.14 -2.53
N THR A 110 6.28 -10.93 -2.75
CA THR A 110 7.47 -10.69 -3.59
C THR A 110 8.80 -10.88 -2.86
N ASN A 111 8.77 -11.18 -1.56
CA ASN A 111 9.94 -11.32 -0.69
C ASN A 111 10.89 -10.11 -0.67
N ASP A 112 10.32 -8.90 -0.76
CA ASP A 112 11.06 -7.63 -0.85
C ASP A 112 11.43 -7.10 0.55
N ALA A 113 12.38 -7.79 1.19
CA ALA A 113 12.78 -7.51 2.57
C ALA A 113 13.30 -6.08 2.77
N LYS A 114 14.00 -5.53 1.78
CA LYS A 114 14.53 -4.16 1.83
C LYS A 114 13.41 -3.14 1.91
N MET A 115 12.37 -3.27 1.07
CA MET A 115 11.25 -2.34 1.10
C MET A 115 10.38 -2.52 2.35
N LEU A 116 10.22 -3.75 2.86
CA LEU A 116 9.54 -4.01 4.14
C LEU A 116 10.24 -3.31 5.31
N PHE A 117 11.57 -3.39 5.38
CA PHE A 117 12.34 -2.68 6.40
C PHE A 117 12.20 -1.16 6.29
N ASN A 118 12.29 -0.63 5.06
CA ASN A 118 12.06 0.81 4.83
C ASN A 118 10.65 1.23 5.24
N LEU A 119 9.62 0.43 4.95
CA LEU A 119 8.25 0.70 5.39
C LEU A 119 8.15 0.72 6.92
N HIS A 120 8.78 -0.23 7.60
CA HIS A 120 8.83 -0.22 9.05
C HIS A 120 9.41 1.11 9.57
N LEU A 121 10.58 1.53 9.07
CA LEU A 121 11.18 2.82 9.45
C LEU A 121 10.30 4.03 9.13
N GLN A 122 9.60 4.00 7.99
CA GLN A 122 8.71 5.06 7.54
C GLN A 122 7.41 5.16 8.36
N LEU A 123 6.95 4.05 8.94
CA LEU A 123 5.74 3.98 9.77
C LEU A 123 6.04 4.23 11.24
N SER A 124 7.24 3.88 11.73
CA SER A 124 7.59 3.97 13.17
C SER A 124 7.75 5.38 13.74
N ARG A 125 7.70 6.45 12.91
CA ARG A 125 7.81 7.83 13.41
C ARG A 125 6.46 8.50 13.64
N CYS A 126 6.34 9.17 14.79
CA CYS A 126 5.18 9.98 15.14
C CYS A 126 5.17 11.28 14.32
N PRO A 127 4.07 11.63 13.64
CA PRO A 127 3.94 12.94 13.02
C PRO A 127 3.84 14.03 14.10
N GLU A 128 4.59 15.12 13.94
CA GLU A 128 4.64 16.27 14.87
C GLU A 128 3.30 17.03 15.02
N ASN A 129 2.31 16.77 14.15
CA ASN A 129 1.09 17.55 14.06
C ASN A 129 -0.14 16.72 14.43
N ALA A 130 -0.94 17.20 15.38
CA ALA A 130 -2.06 16.46 16.00
C ALA A 130 -3.15 16.01 15.01
N ALA A 131 -3.39 16.77 13.93
CA ALA A 131 -4.32 16.35 12.87
C ALA A 131 -3.90 15.04 12.13
N LYS A 132 -2.70 14.52 12.43
CA LYS A 132 -2.13 13.29 11.85
C LYS A 132 -2.17 12.11 12.83
N TYR A 133 -2.81 12.25 14.00
CA TYR A 133 -2.93 11.15 14.99
C TYR A 133 -3.57 9.89 14.40
N VAL A 134 -4.47 10.04 13.42
CA VAL A 134 -5.08 8.89 12.75
C VAL A 134 -4.07 8.12 11.89
N LEU A 135 -3.17 8.83 11.21
CA LEU A 135 -2.04 8.22 10.50
C LEU A 135 -1.07 7.57 11.48
N PHE A 136 -0.88 8.16 12.65
CA PHE A 136 -0.03 7.60 13.70
C PHE A 136 -0.60 6.32 14.31
N SER A 137 -1.89 6.27 14.63
CA SER A 137 -2.56 5.07 15.12
C SER A 137 -2.50 3.93 14.10
N LEU A 138 -2.71 4.24 12.83
CA LEU A 138 -2.52 3.30 11.72
C LEU A 138 -1.07 2.83 11.64
N SER A 139 -0.11 3.75 11.62
CA SER A 139 1.32 3.45 11.65
C SER A 139 1.71 2.49 12.77
N LEU A 140 1.23 2.72 13.99
CA LEU A 140 1.53 1.90 15.16
C LEU A 140 0.93 0.50 15.03
N SER A 141 -0.32 0.38 14.59
CA SER A 141 -0.96 -0.93 14.37
C SER A 141 -0.23 -1.75 13.30
N LEU A 142 0.23 -1.10 12.24
CA LEU A 142 0.92 -1.73 11.12
C LEU A 142 2.37 -2.07 11.46
N SER A 143 3.08 -1.21 12.19
CA SER A 143 4.45 -1.48 12.65
C SER A 143 4.51 -2.64 13.64
N LEU A 144 3.51 -2.77 14.53
CA LEU A 144 3.33 -3.94 15.41
C LEU A 144 3.04 -5.22 14.63
N SER A 145 2.16 -5.15 13.62
CA SER A 145 1.89 -6.33 12.76
C SER A 145 3.13 -6.77 11.99
N LEU A 146 3.93 -5.81 11.54
CA LEU A 146 5.21 -6.04 10.87
C LEU A 146 6.23 -6.67 11.82
N SER A 147 6.42 -6.16 13.03
CA SER A 147 7.39 -6.70 13.99
C SER A 147 7.01 -8.12 14.44
N LEU A 148 5.72 -8.42 14.60
CA LEU A 148 5.23 -9.79 14.81
C LEU A 148 5.51 -10.69 13.60
N SER A 149 5.31 -10.20 12.38
CA SER A 149 5.65 -10.98 11.18
C SER A 149 7.14 -11.21 11.00
N PHE A 150 7.99 -10.21 11.30
CA PHE A 150 9.45 -10.34 11.24
C PHE A 150 9.98 -11.30 12.31
N SER A 151 9.45 -11.24 13.53
CA SER A 151 9.82 -12.20 14.58
C SER A 151 9.40 -13.63 14.22
N LEU A 152 8.22 -13.83 13.62
CA LEU A 152 7.81 -15.14 13.09
C LEU A 152 8.70 -15.61 11.93
N ILE A 153 9.08 -14.73 11.00
CA ILE A 153 10.00 -15.06 9.90
C ILE A 153 11.38 -15.42 10.43
N GLN A 154 11.91 -14.69 11.42
CA GLN A 154 13.19 -14.98 12.05
C GLN A 154 13.16 -16.31 12.82
N PHE A 155 12.05 -16.62 13.49
CA PHE A 155 11.81 -17.93 14.12
C PHE A 155 11.72 -19.07 13.10
N HIS A 156 11.09 -18.84 11.94
CA HIS A 156 10.97 -19.87 10.90
C HIS A 156 12.30 -20.10 10.18
N CYS A 157 13.10 -19.05 9.99
CA CYS A 157 14.46 -19.13 9.44
C CYS A 157 15.41 -19.85 10.40
N SER A 158 15.33 -19.57 11.71
CA SER A 158 16.15 -20.26 12.72
C SER A 158 15.76 -21.73 12.89
N LEU A 159 14.47 -22.07 12.78
CA LEU A 159 14.00 -23.47 12.74
C LEU A 159 14.49 -24.21 11.49
N LEU A 160 14.44 -23.57 10.31
CA LEU A 160 14.94 -24.18 9.08
C LEU A 160 16.45 -24.39 9.11
N THR A 161 17.22 -23.45 9.67
CA THR A 161 18.65 -23.67 9.90
C THR A 161 18.88 -24.79 10.92
N ALA A 162 18.11 -24.86 12.01
CA ALA A 162 18.26 -25.92 13.00
C ALA A 162 17.92 -27.32 12.45
N LEU A 163 16.96 -27.42 11.51
CA LEU A 163 16.57 -28.67 10.86
C LEU A 163 17.48 -29.08 9.69
N LEU A 164 18.20 -28.14 9.07
CA LEU A 164 19.19 -28.43 8.01
C LEU A 164 20.56 -28.87 8.57
N PHE A 165 20.78 -28.73 9.88
CA PHE A 165 21.99 -29.16 10.60
C PHE A 165 21.75 -30.36 11.55
N LEU A 166 20.64 -31.08 11.36
CA LEU A 166 20.30 -32.37 11.97
C LEU A 166 20.14 -33.43 10.87
#